data_AF-A0A1F9ZGH5-F1
#
_entry.id   AF-A0A1F9ZGH5-F1
#
_cell.length_a   1.000
_cell.length_b   1.000
_cell.length_c   1.000
_cell.angle_alpha   90.00
_cell.angle_beta   90.00
_cell.angle_gamma   90.00
#
_symmetry.space_group_name_H-M   'P 1'
#
loop_
_entity.id
_entity.type
_entity.pdbx_description
1 polymer ?
#
loop_
_entity_poly.entity_id
_entity_poly.type
_entity_poly.pdbx_seq_one_letter_code
_entity_poly.pdbx_strand_id
1 'polypeptide(L)'
;MDAVKSLRIPEPLLKAVRYLARREHLDESTATRQLLALGATEYAVRLYREGKITLNEAAGIAGLTPREMIEALLDHGVKGNVTVGQERKGLEYLLERM
;
A
#
# COMPACT_ATOMS: atom_id res chain seq x y z
N MET A 1 0.60 -17.33 -5.69
CA MET A 1 -0.32 -17.95 -6.66
C MET A 1 -0.94 -16.83 -7.46
N ASP A 2 -0.87 -16.91 -8.79
CA ASP A 2 -1.40 -15.85 -9.64
C ASP A 2 -2.84 -16.17 -10.01
N ALA A 3 -3.74 -15.21 -9.81
CA ALA A 3 -5.14 -15.32 -10.18
C ALA A 3 -5.41 -14.47 -11.43
N VAL A 4 -6.11 -15.05 -12.42
CA VAL A 4 -6.51 -14.32 -13.63
C VAL A 4 -7.91 -13.73 -13.42
N LYS A 5 -8.04 -12.42 -13.60
CA LYS A 5 -9.32 -11.70 -13.53
C LYS A 5 -9.53 -10.93 -14.84
N SER A 6 -10.62 -11.21 -15.55
CA SER A 6 -11.05 -10.41 -16.70
C SER A 6 -11.90 -9.23 -16.23
N LEU A 7 -11.57 -8.02 -16.68
CA LEU A 7 -12.31 -6.80 -16.37
C LEU A 7 -12.41 -5.88 -17.59
N ARG A 8 -13.53 -5.17 -17.69
CA ARG A 8 -13.66 -4.07 -18.67
C ARG A 8 -13.04 -2.81 -18.07
N ILE A 9 -12.00 -2.31 -18.71
CA ILE A 9 -11.28 -1.11 -18.25
C ILE A 9 -11.85 0.11 -19.00
N PRO A 10 -12.29 1.17 -18.30
CA PRO A 10 -12.73 2.39 -18.93
C PRO A 10 -11.56 3.10 -19.63
N GLU A 11 -11.86 3.76 -20.75
CA GLU A 11 -10.86 4.39 -21.63
C GLU A 11 -9.87 5.33 -20.90
N PRO A 12 -10.28 6.15 -19.91
CA PRO A 12 -9.33 6.97 -19.14
C PRO A 12 -8.24 6.17 -18.40
N LEU A 13 -8.59 5.03 -17.81
CA LEU A 13 -7.61 4.19 -17.11
C LEU A 13 -6.69 3.49 -18.12
N LEU A 14 -7.24 3.05 -19.25
CA LEU A 14 -6.44 2.43 -20.31
C LEU A 14 -5.44 3.42 -20.92
N LYS A 15 -5.78 4.71 -21.00
CA LYS A 15 -4.83 5.78 -21.37
C LYS A 15 -3.65 5.88 -20.40
N ALA A 16 -3.89 5.78 -19.09
CA ALA A 16 -2.83 5.79 -18.09
C ALA A 16 -1.91 4.56 -18.21
N VAL A 17 -2.49 3.37 -18.40
CA VAL A 17 -1.73 2.13 -18.64
C VAL A 17 -0.82 2.27 -19.85
N ARG A 18 -1.37 2.69 -21.00
CA ARG A 18 -0.60 2.85 -22.24
C ARG A 18 0.47 3.92 -22.14
N TYR A 19 0.23 4.98 -21.36
CA TYR A 19 1.22 6.01 -21.10
C TYR A 19 2.41 5.43 -20.32
N LEU A 20 2.16 4.72 -19.22
CA LEU A 20 3.20 4.10 -18.40
C LEU A 20 3.98 3.04 -19.20
N ALA A 21 3.27 2.16 -19.90
CA ALA A 21 3.85 1.11 -20.74
C ALA A 21 4.84 1.68 -21.77
N ARG A 22 4.48 2.78 -22.45
CA ARG A 22 5.38 3.46 -23.40
C ARG A 22 6.55 4.15 -22.71
N ARG A 23 6.31 4.84 -21.58
CA ARG A 23 7.34 5.61 -20.88
C ARG A 23 8.43 4.71 -20.31
N GLU A 24 8.06 3.53 -19.84
CA GLU A 24 8.96 2.61 -19.13
C GLU A 24 9.33 1.36 -19.95
N HIS A 25 8.92 1.31 -21.22
CA HIS A 25 9.17 0.19 -22.13
C HIS A 25 8.67 -1.16 -21.59
N LEU A 26 7.47 -1.16 -21.00
CA LEU A 26 6.82 -2.33 -20.40
C LEU A 26 5.62 -2.78 -21.26
N ASP A 27 5.21 -4.03 -21.10
CA ASP A 27 3.92 -4.48 -21.63
C ASP A 27 2.74 -3.88 -20.82
N GLU A 28 1.56 -3.78 -21.44
CA GLU A 28 0.39 -3.19 -20.80
C GLU A 28 -0.06 -3.96 -19.55
N SER A 29 0.19 -5.26 -19.45
CA SER A 29 -0.19 -6.04 -18.25
C SER A 29 0.71 -5.69 -17.08
N THR A 30 2.02 -5.54 -17.31
CA THR A 30 2.99 -5.09 -16.30
C THR A 30 2.69 -3.67 -15.83
N ALA A 31 2.45 -2.75 -16.77
CA ALA A 31 2.04 -1.39 -16.44
C ALA A 31 0.72 -1.35 -15.65
N THR A 32 -0.26 -2.19 -16.02
CA THR A 32 -1.53 -2.32 -15.28
C THR A 32 -1.29 -2.77 -13.83
N ARG A 33 -0.47 -3.79 -13.61
CA ARG A 33 -0.14 -4.29 -12.26
C ARG A 33 0.56 -3.23 -11.41
N GLN A 34 1.50 -2.48 -11.99
CA GLN A 34 2.19 -1.41 -11.28
C GLN A 34 1.24 -0.28 -10.85
N LEU A 35 0.35 0.15 -11.75
CA LEU A 35 -0.66 1.17 -11.41
C LEU A 35 -1.65 0.68 -10.35
N LEU A 36 -2.05 -0.60 -10.41
CA LEU A 36 -2.89 -1.21 -9.38
C LEU A 36 -2.17 -1.28 -8.02
N ALA A 37 -0.89 -1.65 -7.99
CA ALA A 37 -0.10 -1.66 -6.77
C ALA A 37 0.02 -0.26 -6.16
N LEU A 38 0.30 0.75 -6.99
CA LEU A 38 0.32 2.16 -6.56
C LEU A 38 -1.02 2.59 -5.96
N GLY A 39 -2.13 2.25 -6.63
CA GLY A 39 -3.48 2.53 -6.15
C GLY A 39 -3.82 1.80 -4.85
N ALA A 40 -3.36 0.56 -4.67
CA ALA A 40 -3.53 -0.21 -3.45
C ALA A 40 -2.78 0.44 -2.27
N THR A 41 -1.54 0.87 -2.49
CA THR A 41 -0.76 1.62 -1.50
C THR A 41 -1.45 2.92 -1.11
N GLU A 42 -1.86 3.74 -2.08
CA GLU A 42 -2.56 5.01 -1.80
C GLU A 42 -3.86 4.79 -1.01
N TYR A 43 -4.63 3.76 -1.38
CA TYR A 43 -5.85 3.40 -0.67
C TYR A 43 -5.58 2.99 0.79
N ALA A 44 -4.54 2.18 1.01
CA ALA A 44 -4.11 1.76 2.34
C ALA A 44 -3.63 2.94 3.20
N VAL A 45 -2.79 3.82 2.63
CA VAL A 45 -2.33 5.06 3.27
C VAL A 45 -3.51 5.92 3.73
N ARG A 46 -4.50 6.11 2.86
CA ARG A 46 -5.69 6.91 3.18
C ARG A 46 -6.50 6.30 4.32
N LEU A 47 -6.77 5.00 4.29
CA LEU A 47 -7.50 4.32 5.36
C LEU A 47 -6.78 4.40 6.71
N TYR A 48 -5.45 4.22 6.70
CA TYR A 48 -4.64 4.33 7.91
C TYR A 48 -4.64 5.77 8.46
N ARG A 49 -4.48 6.77 7.58
CA ARG A 49 -4.55 8.19 7.94
C ARG A 49 -5.89 8.55 8.58
N GLU A 50 -6.98 8.01 8.06
CA GLU A 50 -8.34 8.18 8.58
C GLU A 50 -8.61 7.37 9.88
N GLY A 51 -7.62 6.61 10.38
CA GLY A 51 -7.74 5.80 11.59
C GLY A 51 -8.66 4.58 11.44
N LYS A 52 -8.98 4.17 10.21
CA LYS A 52 -9.95 3.11 9.92
C LYS A 52 -9.36 1.70 10.00
N ILE A 53 -8.04 1.59 9.85
CA ILE A 53 -7.32 0.31 9.85
C ILE A 53 -6.00 0.46 10.60
N THR A 54 -5.47 -0.66 11.06
CA THR A 54 -4.15 -0.78 11.70
C THR A 54 -3.01 -0.73 10.68
N LEU A 55 -1.77 -0.57 11.15
CA LEU A 55 -0.58 -0.61 10.30
C LEU A 55 -0.45 -1.96 9.56
N ASN A 56 -0.73 -3.07 10.24
CA ASN A 56 -0.63 -4.41 9.65
C ASN A 56 -1.68 -4.63 8.55
N GLU A 57 -2.90 -4.14 8.74
CA GLU A 57 -3.95 -4.20 7.72
C GLU A 57 -3.59 -3.33 6.50
N ALA A 58 -3.06 -2.12 6.73
CA ALA A 58 -2.59 -1.25 5.66
C ALA A 58 -1.46 -1.92 4.84
N ALA A 59 -0.48 -2.50 5.54
CA ALA A 59 0.62 -3.25 4.93
C ALA A 59 0.09 -4.44 4.10
N GLY A 60 -0.87 -5.20 4.64
CA GLY A 60 -1.50 -6.31 3.93
C GLY A 60 -2.23 -5.91 2.65
N ILE A 61 -2.95 -4.77 2.65
CA ILE A 61 -3.62 -4.24 1.45
C ILE A 61 -2.60 -3.79 0.40
N ALA A 62 -1.52 -3.14 0.83
CA ALA A 62 -0.47 -2.64 -0.05
C ALA A 62 0.49 -3.74 -0.54
N GLY A 63 0.41 -4.96 0.01
CA GLY A 63 1.37 -6.03 -0.28
C GLY A 63 2.77 -5.74 0.27
N LEU A 64 2.87 -4.95 1.33
CA LEU A 64 4.11 -4.51 1.97
C LEU A 64 4.29 -5.19 3.33
N THR A 65 5.52 -5.21 3.84
CA THR A 65 5.79 -5.45 5.25
C THR A 65 5.36 -4.25 6.10
N PRO A 66 5.14 -4.41 7.42
CA PRO A 66 4.83 -3.27 8.29
C PRO A 66 5.90 -2.16 8.26
N ARG A 67 7.17 -2.54 8.08
CA ARG A 67 8.29 -1.60 7.94
C ARG A 67 8.18 -0.78 6.65
N GLU A 68 8.02 -1.44 5.51
CA GLU A 68 7.84 -0.76 4.22
C GLU A 68 6.58 0.12 4.21
N MET A 69 5.52 -0.31 4.91
CA MET A 69 4.32 0.50 5.08
C MET A 69 4.59 1.78 5.89
N ILE A 70 5.44 1.73 6.92
CA ILE A 70 5.87 2.94 7.65
C ILE A 70 6.60 3.91 6.69
N GLU A 71 7.51 3.40 5.87
CA GLU A 71 8.23 4.20 4.87
C GLU A 71 7.25 4.83 3.88
N ALA A 72 6.31 4.05 3.34
CA ALA A 72 5.25 4.55 2.46
C ALA A 72 4.38 5.63 3.15
N LEU A 73 4.00 5.45 4.41
CA LEU A 73 3.22 6.44 5.15
C LEU A 73 3.98 7.77 5.31
N LEU A 74 5.29 7.71 5.60
CA LEU A 74 6.15 8.89 5.72
C LEU A 74 6.28 9.64 4.40
N ASP A 75 6.46 8.92 3.29
CA ASP A 75 6.53 9.51 1.94
C ASP A 75 5.23 10.24 1.57
N HIS A 76 4.08 9.77 2.08
CA HIS A 76 2.79 10.41 1.90
C HIS A 76 2.48 11.47 2.97
N GLY A 77 3.46 11.88 3.78
CA GLY A 77 3.31 12.91 4.80
C GLY A 77 2.45 12.49 6.00
N VAL A 78 2.16 11.19 6.15
CA VAL A 78 1.45 10.66 7.31
C VAL A 78 2.44 10.51 8.46
N LYS A 79 2.52 11.54 9.29
CA LYS A 79 3.32 11.51 10.51
C LYS A 79 2.54 10.76 11.59
N GLY A 80 3.00 9.54 11.89
CA GLY A 80 2.67 8.70 13.04
C GLY A 80 1.26 8.81 13.63
N ASN A 81 0.37 7.89 13.24
CA ASN A 81 -0.81 7.52 14.06
C ASN A 81 -0.44 6.50 15.16
N VAL A 82 0.86 6.25 15.37
CA VAL A 82 1.33 5.47 16.52
C VAL A 82 1.06 6.28 17.77
N THR A 83 -0.06 5.99 18.42
CA THR A 83 -0.34 6.54 19.73
C THR A 83 0.73 6.03 20.70
N VAL A 84 1.11 6.85 21.68
CA VAL A 84 2.04 6.45 22.77
C VAL A 84 1.62 5.12 23.41
N GLY A 85 0.32 4.80 23.43
CA GLY A 85 -0.20 3.54 23.91
C GLY A 85 0.18 2.31 23.06
N GLN A 86 0.37 2.45 21.74
CA GLN A 86 0.82 1.36 20.87
C GLN A 86 2.31 1.07 21.03
N GLU A 87 3.16 2.10 21.13
CA GLU A 87 4.58 1.93 21.48
C GLU A 87 4.73 1.24 22.85
N ARG A 88 3.96 1.69 23.84
CA ARG A 88 3.99 1.10 25.18
C ARG A 88 3.65 -0.40 25.15
N LYS A 89 2.60 -0.80 24.45
CA LYS A 89 2.22 -2.22 24.31
C LYS A 89 3.28 -3.06 23.59
N GLY A 90 3.93 -2.49 22.58
CA GLY A 90 5.04 -3.15 21.88
C GLY A 90 6.23 -3.41 22.82
N LEU A 91 6.59 -2.41 23.64
CA LEU A 91 7.62 -2.53 24.67
C LEU A 91 7.24 -3.53 25.77
N GLU A 92 6.02 -3.49 26.29
CA GLU A 92 5.52 -4.44 27.29
C GLU A 92 5.62 -5.89 26.78
N TYR A 93 5.17 -6.15 25.55
CA TYR A 93 5.26 -7.48 24.94
C TYR A 93 6.70 -8.02 24.80
N LEU A 94 7.65 -7.13 24.48
CA LEU A 94 9.07 -7.50 24.37
C LEU A 94 9.68 -7.79 25.74
N LEU A 95 9.32 -6.99 26.75
CA LEU A 95 9.79 -7.16 28.13
C LEU A 95 9.21 -8.42 28.80
N GLU A 96 7.97 -8.81 28.49
CA GLU A 96 7.36 -10.05 29.00
C GLU A 96 7.99 -11.34 28.45
N ARG A 97 8.77 -11.23 27.37
CA ARG A 97 9.42 -12.39 26.71
C ARG A 97 10.93 -12.48 26.97
N MET A 98 11.50 -11.56 27.75
CA MET A 98 12.87 -11.62 28.27
C MET A 98 12.88 -12.23 29.67
#